data_AF-A0A9P8HDF8-F1
#
_entry.id   AF-A0A9P8HDF8-F1
#
_cell.length_a   1.000
_cell.length_b   1.000
_cell.length_c   1.000
_cell.angle_alpha   90.00
_cell.angle_beta   90.00
_cell.angle_gamma   90.00
#
_symmetry.space_group_name_H-M   'P 1'
#
loop_
_entity.id
_entity.type
_entity.pdbx_description
1 polymer ?
#
loop_
_entity_poly.entity_id
_entity_poly.type
_entity_poly.pdbx_seq_one_letter_code
_entity_poly.pdbx_strand_id
1 'polypeptide(L)'
;MAIQFCGPCGNTLDISSASIVRCDCCGSMNKSKLIDRLRTRSRRSINQPAPDNLFDGIVTVSSTHNFPSELRQKRQPTQHLQCLAPEDTWATAEETCRRCGAKEVRYTALQLRSADEGTTLFYYCPGCSERWNEGN
;
A
#
# COMPACT_ATOMS: atom_id res chain seq x y z
N MET A 1 -0.75 -10.89 13.36
CA MET A 1 -0.40 -12.32 13.45
C MET A 1 0.95 -12.43 14.13
N ALA A 2 1.06 -13.26 15.18
CA ALA A 2 2.35 -13.54 15.80
C ALA A 2 2.95 -14.78 15.12
N ILE A 3 4.08 -14.64 14.45
CA ILE A 3 4.82 -15.74 13.82
C ILE A 3 6.00 -16.16 14.71
N GLN A 4 6.40 -17.44 14.65
CA GLN A 4 7.53 -17.98 15.41
C GLN A 4 8.53 -18.65 14.48
N PHE A 5 9.81 -18.54 14.85
CA PHE A 5 10.91 -19.10 14.08
C PHE A 5 11.63 -20.17 14.88
N CYS A 6 12.14 -21.15 14.15
CA CYS A 6 13.05 -22.18 14.63
C CYS A 6 14.37 -21.53 15.07
N GLY A 7 14.78 -21.75 16.32
CA GLY A 7 16.04 -21.17 16.83
C GLY A 7 17.28 -21.63 16.05
N PRO A 8 17.42 -22.93 15.73
CA PRO A 8 18.58 -23.45 15.01
C PRO A 8 18.70 -23.04 13.53
N CYS A 9 17.62 -23.08 12.74
CA CYS A 9 17.71 -22.87 11.28
C CYS A 9 16.94 -21.65 10.76
N GLY A 10 16.24 -20.92 11.63
CA GLY A 10 15.48 -19.73 11.24
C GLY A 10 14.20 -20.01 10.45
N ASN A 11 13.87 -21.26 10.14
CA ASN A 11 12.63 -21.59 9.44
C ASN A 11 11.39 -21.20 10.26
N THR A 12 10.30 -20.81 9.58
CA THR A 12 9.01 -20.56 10.23
C THR A 12 8.45 -21.85 10.80
N LEU A 13 8.02 -21.82 12.06
CA LEU A 13 7.36 -22.95 12.71
C LEU A 13 5.85 -22.85 12.52
N ASP A 14 5.21 -24.00 12.32
CA ASP A 14 3.76 -24.06 12.16
C ASP A 14 3.00 -23.63 13.41
N ILE A 15 1.83 -23.04 13.17
CA ILE A 15 0.87 -22.70 14.21
C ILE A 15 0.23 -24.01 14.68
N SER A 16 0.60 -24.46 15.87
CA SER A 16 0.00 -25.64 16.51
C SER A 16 -0.37 -25.37 17.96
N SER A 17 -1.33 -26.15 18.47
CA SER A 17 -1.76 -26.15 19.88
C SER A 17 -0.87 -27.04 20.77
N ALA A 18 0.20 -27.61 20.23
CA ALA A 18 1.18 -28.39 20.99
C ALA A 18 2.20 -27.48 21.66
N SER A 19 2.64 -27.84 22.87
CA SER A 19 3.66 -27.08 23.63
C SER A 19 5.06 -27.13 22.99
N ILE A 20 5.29 -28.10 22.11
CA ILE A 20 6.54 -28.33 21.38
C ILE A 20 6.22 -28.58 19.91
N VAL A 21 6.85 -27.83 19.02
CA VAL A 21 6.67 -27.87 17.57
C VAL A 21 7.95 -28.38 16.92
N ARG A 22 7.83 -29.38 16.05
CA ARG A 22 8.94 -29.87 15.23
C ARG A 22 9.16 -28.93 14.05
N CYS A 23 10.42 -28.61 13.75
CA CYS A 23 10.77 -27.89 12.54
C CYS A 23 10.82 -28.84 11.34
N ASP A 24 10.11 -28.53 10.26
CA ASP A 24 10.15 -29.34 9.04
C ASP A 24 11.46 -29.26 8.28
N CYS A 25 12.18 -28.13 8.41
CA CYS A 25 13.44 -27.91 7.71
C CYS A 25 14.61 -28.67 8.37
N CYS A 26 14.74 -28.62 9.69
CA CYS A 26 15.90 -29.21 10.40
C CYS A 26 15.55 -30.29 11.43
N GLY A 27 14.28 -30.60 11.63
CA GLY A 27 13.81 -31.60 12.59
C GLY A 27 13.89 -31.18 14.06
N SER A 28 14.45 -30.01 14.40
CA SER A 28 14.60 -29.57 15.79
C SER A 28 13.25 -29.35 16.48
N MET A 29 13.19 -29.67 17.77
CA MET A 29 12.01 -29.47 18.61
C MET A 29 12.07 -28.11 19.31
N ASN A 30 11.12 -27.23 19.03
CA ASN A 30 11.08 -25.86 19.54
C ASN A 30 9.86 -25.66 20.45
N LYS A 31 10.00 -24.90 21.54
CA LYS A 31 8.85 -24.58 22.43
C LYS A 31 7.93 -23.57 21.78
N SER A 32 6.62 -23.85 21.73
CA SER A 32 5.62 -22.93 21.20
C SER A 32 5.42 -21.75 22.15
N LYS A 33 5.87 -20.54 21.79
CA LYS A 33 5.58 -19.34 22.59
C LYS A 33 4.17 -18.78 22.32
N LEU A 34 3.43 -19.38 21.36
CA LEU A 34 2.07 -18.96 20.99
C LEU A 34 1.08 -19.30 22.12
N ILE A 35 1.35 -20.40 22.82
CA ILE A 35 0.49 -20.95 23.89
C ILE A 35 0.96 -20.47 25.27
N ASP A 36 2.21 -20.01 25.42
CA ASP A 36 2.77 -19.66 26.73
C ASP A 36 2.10 -18.43 27.37
N ARG A 37 1.38 -17.63 26.58
CA ARG A 37 0.49 -16.56 27.10
C ARG A 37 -0.86 -17.07 27.64
N LEU A 38 -1.23 -18.33 27.40
CA LEU A 38 -2.47 -18.97 27.87
C LEU A 38 -2.35 -19.59 29.27
N ARG A 39 -1.15 -19.59 29.89
CA ARG A 39 -1.03 -19.96 31.30
C ARG A 39 -1.49 -18.81 32.18
N THR A 40 -2.80 -18.59 32.23
CA THR A 40 -3.43 -17.81 33.29
C THR A 40 -2.92 -18.34 34.63
N ARG A 41 -2.21 -17.51 35.40
CA ARG A 41 -1.97 -17.77 36.82
C ARG A 41 -3.34 -17.86 37.49
N SER A 42 -3.86 -19.07 37.65
CA SER A 42 -5.06 -19.32 38.44
C SER A 42 -4.77 -18.94 39.89
N ARG A 43 -5.16 -17.74 40.31
CA ARG A 43 -5.63 -17.56 41.69
C ARG A 43 -7.07 -18.05 41.68
N ARG A 44 -7.28 -19.15 42.41
CA ARG A 44 -8.56 -19.82 42.59
C ARG A 44 -9.65 -18.79 42.90
N SER A 45 -10.67 -18.74 42.06
CA SER A 45 -12.03 -18.44 42.48
C SER A 45 -12.98 -19.21 41.57
N ILE A 46 -13.93 -19.84 42.23
CA ILE A 46 -14.95 -20.75 41.73
C ILE A 46 -15.99 -19.98 40.89
N ASN A 47 -16.46 -20.62 39.82
CA ASN A 47 -17.65 -20.31 39.01
C ASN A 47 -17.63 -19.09 38.07
N GLN A 48 -17.16 -19.30 36.82
CA GLN A 48 -17.76 -18.75 35.59
C GLN A 48 -17.10 -19.40 34.36
N PRO A 49 -17.86 -19.88 33.35
CA PRO A 49 -17.27 -20.35 32.10
C PRO A 49 -16.79 -19.12 31.31
N ALA A 50 -15.48 -18.91 31.28
CA ALA A 50 -14.86 -17.89 30.43
C ALA A 50 -15.01 -18.32 28.96
N PRO A 51 -15.36 -17.40 28.04
CA PRO A 51 -15.39 -17.74 26.62
C PRO A 51 -13.97 -18.09 26.15
N ASP A 52 -13.85 -19.20 25.43
CA ASP A 52 -12.62 -19.77 24.86
C ASP A 52 -12.01 -18.87 23.76
N ASN A 53 -11.65 -17.64 24.09
CA ASN A 53 -11.04 -16.70 23.16
C ASN A 53 -9.52 -16.95 23.10
N LEU A 54 -9.12 -17.80 22.15
CA LEU A 54 -7.75 -18.22 21.82
C LEU A 54 -6.78 -17.08 21.40
N PHE A 55 -7.16 -15.80 21.54
CA PHE A 55 -6.46 -14.63 21.01
C PHE A 55 -6.25 -13.52 22.04
N ASP A 56 -5.89 -13.89 23.27
CA ASP A 56 -5.63 -12.94 24.35
C ASP A 56 -4.29 -12.21 24.10
N GLY A 57 -4.35 -11.05 23.42
CA GLY A 57 -3.21 -10.14 23.24
C GLY A 57 -2.95 -9.64 21.82
N ILE A 58 -3.74 -10.03 20.81
CA ILE A 58 -3.65 -9.45 19.46
C ILE A 58 -4.71 -8.36 19.32
N VAL A 59 -4.31 -7.10 19.42
CA VAL A 59 -5.18 -5.96 19.12
C VAL A 59 -5.07 -5.66 17.64
N THR A 60 -6.11 -6.00 16.87
CA THR A 60 -6.22 -5.56 15.48
C THR A 60 -7.03 -4.27 15.43
N VAL A 61 -6.40 -3.17 15.03
CA VAL A 61 -7.11 -1.93 14.69
C VAL A 61 -7.33 -1.87 13.19
N SER A 62 -8.52 -1.45 12.78
CA SER A 62 -8.83 -1.21 11.37
C SER A 62 -7.98 -0.05 10.86
N SER A 63 -7.34 -0.21 9.69
CA SER A 63 -6.53 0.87 9.16
C SER A 63 -7.37 2.06 8.73
N THR A 64 -6.83 3.24 9.01
CA THR A 64 -7.47 4.53 8.81
C THR A 64 -7.76 4.82 7.33
N HIS A 65 -6.94 4.33 6.41
CA HIS A 65 -7.10 4.56 4.97
C HIS A 65 -8.17 3.68 4.30
N ASN A 66 -8.57 2.56 4.93
CA ASN A 66 -9.58 1.65 4.37
C ASN A 66 -11.02 2.17 4.48
N PHE A 67 -11.21 3.36 5.06
CA PHE A 67 -12.51 4.00 5.23
C PHE A 67 -12.44 5.47 4.79
N PRO A 68 -12.29 5.72 3.48
CA PRO A 68 -12.33 7.07 2.94
C PRO A 68 -13.75 7.64 3.08
N SER A 69 -13.90 8.76 3.77
CA SER A 69 -15.17 9.47 3.93
C SER A 69 -14.94 10.97 4.06
N GLU A 70 -15.91 11.79 3.67
CA GLU A 70 -15.80 13.25 3.76
C GLU A 70 -15.54 13.72 5.20
N LEU A 71 -16.20 13.11 6.19
CA LEU A 71 -16.00 13.43 7.61
C LEU A 71 -14.56 13.17 8.06
N ARG A 72 -13.94 12.10 7.54
CA ARG A 72 -12.55 11.78 7.85
C ARG A 72 -11.57 12.72 7.16
N GLN A 73 -11.85 13.09 5.92
CA GLN A 73 -11.07 14.08 5.17
C GLN A 73 -11.08 15.43 5.90
N LYS A 74 -12.22 15.86 6.42
CA LYS A 74 -12.35 17.08 7.25
C LYS A 74 -11.60 17.01 8.59
N ARG A 75 -11.30 15.81 9.08
CA ARG A 75 -10.53 15.58 10.32
C ARG A 75 -9.02 15.58 10.07
N GLN A 76 -8.56 15.50 8.82
CA GLN A 76 -7.13 15.55 8.51
C GLN A 76 -6.62 17.00 8.64
N PRO A 77 -5.46 17.22 9.29
CA PRO A 77 -4.93 18.56 9.50
C PRO A 77 -4.39 19.20 8.21
N THR A 78 -4.08 18.38 7.20
CA THR A 78 -3.60 18.83 5.90
C THR A 78 -4.79 18.98 4.95
N GLN A 79 -4.97 20.17 4.40
CA GLN A 79 -5.93 20.37 3.32
C GLN A 79 -5.42 19.63 2.08
N HIS A 80 -6.25 18.76 1.52
CA HIS A 80 -5.99 18.17 0.21
C HIS A 80 -6.14 19.30 -0.81
N LEU A 81 -5.04 19.98 -1.16
CA LEU A 81 -5.08 20.92 -2.28
C LEU A 81 -5.61 20.17 -3.49
N GLN A 82 -6.54 20.80 -4.22
CA GLN A 82 -6.96 20.30 -5.51
C GLN A 82 -5.71 20.17 -6.37
N CYS A 83 -5.39 18.93 -6.76
CA CYS A 83 -4.35 18.68 -7.74
C CYS A 83 -4.79 19.43 -9.01
N LEU A 84 -3.95 20.34 -9.50
CA LEU A 84 -4.15 20.95 -10.81
C LEU A 84 -4.37 19.84 -11.83
N ALA A 85 -5.21 20.10 -12.85
CA ALA A 85 -5.43 19.12 -13.89
C ALA A 85 -4.05 18.74 -14.51
N PRO A 86 -3.82 17.47 -14.89
CA PRO A 86 -2.53 17.05 -15.41
C PRO A 86 -2.03 17.96 -16.55
N GLU A 87 -2.95 18.39 -17.42
CA GLU A 87 -2.71 19.33 -18.51
C GLU A 87 -2.26 20.74 -18.07
N ASP A 88 -2.54 21.16 -16.84
CA ASP A 88 -2.08 22.43 -16.25
C ASP A 88 -0.65 22.38 -15.72
N THR A 89 -0.11 21.17 -15.57
CA THR A 89 1.27 20.96 -15.09
C THR A 89 2.28 20.85 -16.26
N TRP A 90 1.79 20.80 -17.50
CA TRP A 90 2.64 20.63 -18.69
C TRP A 90 3.41 21.91 -19.05
N ALA A 91 4.59 21.74 -19.65
CA ALA A 91 5.44 22.85 -20.06
C ALA A 91 4.87 23.55 -21.30
N THR A 92 5.09 24.87 -21.43
CA THR A 92 4.67 25.64 -22.60
C THR A 92 5.74 25.58 -23.69
N ALA A 93 5.32 25.44 -24.95
CA ALA A 93 6.14 25.54 -26.15
C ALA A 93 5.54 26.54 -27.15
N GLU A 94 6.42 27.17 -27.93
CA GLU A 94 6.09 28.09 -29.03
C GLU A 94 5.79 27.30 -30.31
N GLU A 95 4.67 26.58 -30.34
CA GLU A 95 4.21 25.86 -31.52
C GLU A 95 2.80 26.30 -31.94
N THR A 96 2.59 26.43 -33.25
CA THR A 96 1.31 26.92 -33.78
C THR A 96 0.25 25.84 -33.85
N CYS A 97 -0.88 26.05 -33.19
CA CYS A 97 -2.01 25.12 -33.24
C CYS A 97 -2.68 25.14 -34.62
N ARG A 98 -2.76 23.97 -35.28
CA ARG A 98 -3.35 23.80 -36.62
C ARG A 98 -4.86 24.11 -36.68
N ARG A 99 -5.55 24.12 -35.53
CA ARG A 99 -7.01 24.30 -35.45
C ARG A 99 -7.44 25.74 -35.19
N CYS A 100 -6.78 26.44 -34.25
CA CYS A 100 -7.16 27.80 -33.85
C CYS A 100 -6.07 28.86 -34.09
N GLY A 101 -4.86 28.47 -34.49
CA GLY A 101 -3.76 29.39 -34.76
C GLY A 101 -3.08 29.99 -33.50
N ALA A 102 -3.35 29.46 -32.31
CA ALA A 102 -2.63 29.86 -31.09
C ALA A 102 -1.13 29.54 -31.24
N LYS A 103 -0.26 30.47 -30.81
CA LYS A 103 1.21 30.33 -30.90
C LYS A 103 1.85 29.62 -29.69
N GLU A 104 1.09 29.49 -28.60
CA GLU A 104 1.53 28.84 -27.37
C GLU A 104 0.66 27.62 -27.11
N VAL A 105 1.32 26.48 -26.93
CA VAL A 105 0.70 25.19 -26.65
C VAL A 105 1.43 24.54 -25.50
N ARG A 106 0.76 23.66 -24.77
CA ARG A 106 1.41 22.87 -23.72
C ARG A 106 1.90 21.55 -24.28
N TYR A 107 3.03 21.06 -23.81
CA TYR A 107 3.58 19.79 -24.26
C TYR A 107 4.12 18.93 -23.10
N THR A 108 4.15 17.64 -23.34
CA THR A 108 4.82 16.64 -22.50
C THR A 108 5.51 15.62 -23.38
N ALA A 109 6.67 15.13 -22.95
CA ALA A 109 7.47 14.18 -23.70
C ALA A 109 7.38 12.81 -23.03
N LEU A 110 6.96 11.78 -23.76
CA LEU A 110 6.92 10.39 -23.26
C LEU A 110 7.60 9.43 -24.23
N GLN A 111 8.37 8.50 -23.69
CA GLN A 111 8.96 7.39 -24.43
C GLN A 111 7.93 6.26 -24.53
N LEU A 112 7.49 5.95 -25.75
CA LEU A 112 6.51 4.89 -25.98
C LEU A 112 7.13 3.60 -26.55
N ARG A 113 8.42 3.64 -26.91
CA ARG A 113 9.15 2.55 -27.60
C ARG A 113 10.52 2.32 -26.98
N SER A 114 11.32 1.48 -27.63
CA SER A 114 12.68 1.14 -27.22
C SER A 114 13.54 2.37 -26.97
N ALA A 115 14.57 2.25 -26.13
CA ALA A 115 15.49 3.35 -25.81
C ALA A 115 16.29 3.89 -27.01
N ASP A 116 16.28 3.15 -28.13
CA ASP A 116 16.97 3.52 -29.38
C ASP A 116 16.14 4.46 -30.27
N GLU A 117 14.87 4.68 -29.96
CA GLU A 117 14.00 5.60 -30.69
C GLU A 117 13.87 6.94 -29.95
N GLY A 118 13.58 8.02 -30.69
CA GLY A 118 13.32 9.34 -30.13
C GLY A 118 12.05 9.39 -29.26
N THR A 119 12.01 10.37 -28.35
CA THR A 119 10.83 10.60 -27.51
C THR A 119 9.66 11.11 -28.34
N THR A 120 8.44 10.68 -28.00
CA THR A 120 7.22 11.23 -28.61
C THR A 120 6.77 12.47 -27.83
N LEU A 121 6.57 13.57 -28.54
CA LEU A 121 6.02 14.81 -27.99
C LEU A 121 4.50 14.79 -28.10
N PHE A 122 3.82 15.03 -26.99
CA PHE A 122 2.37 15.21 -26.92
C PHE A 122 2.07 16.67 -26.69
N TYR A 123 1.27 17.27 -27.55
CA TYR A 123 0.85 18.65 -27.49
C TYR A 123 -0.62 18.78 -27.10
N TYR A 124 -0.94 19.87 -26.41
CA TYR A 124 -2.29 20.28 -26.04
C TYR A 124 -2.45 21.78 -26.20
N CYS A 125 -3.44 22.18 -26.99
CA CYS A 125 -3.77 23.59 -27.16
C CYS A 125 -4.76 24.05 -26.08
N PRO A 126 -4.40 25.05 -25.24
CA PRO A 126 -5.32 25.58 -24.24
C PRO A 126 -6.51 26.34 -24.84
N GLY A 127 -6.38 26.88 -26.07
CA GLY A 127 -7.42 27.69 -26.70
C GLY A 127 -8.54 26.89 -27.37
N CYS A 128 -8.26 25.68 -27.86
CA CYS A 128 -9.26 24.85 -28.55
C CYS A 128 -9.34 23.40 -28.08
N SER A 129 -8.59 23.03 -27.04
CA SER A 129 -8.51 21.68 -26.46
C SER A 129 -8.05 20.57 -27.42
N GLU A 130 -7.46 20.94 -28.57
CA GLU A 130 -6.90 20.00 -29.53
C GLU A 130 -5.67 19.30 -28.95
N ARG A 131 -5.53 18.00 -29.24
CA ARG A 131 -4.39 17.18 -28.81
C ARG A 131 -3.79 16.48 -30.02
N TRP A 132 -2.47 16.49 -30.13
CA TRP A 132 -1.76 15.78 -31.18
C TRP A 132 -0.41 15.30 -30.67
N ASN A 133 0.21 14.36 -31.39
CA ASN A 133 1.53 13.87 -31.08
C ASN A 133 2.46 13.96 -32.28
N GLU A 134 3.75 14.17 -32.01
CA GLU A 134 4.81 14.15 -33.02
C GLU A 134 5.92 13.23 -32.52
N GLY A 135 6.27 12.25 -33.34
CA GLY A 135 7.41 11.37 -33.11
C GLY A 135 8.65 11.98 -33.76
N ASN A 136 9.76 11.96 -33.04
CA ASN A 136 11.08 12.18 -33.62
C ASN A 136 11.65 10.87 -34.18
#